data_AF-A0AAD7RI66-F1
#
_entry.id   AF-A0AAD7RI66-F1
#
_cell.length_a   1.000
_cell.length_b   1.000
_cell.length_c   1.000
_cell.angle_alpha   90.00
_cell.angle_beta   90.00
_cell.angle_gamma   90.00
#
_symmetry.space_group_name_H-M   'P 1'
#
loop_
_entity.id
_entity.type
_entity.pdbx_description
1 polymer ?
#
loop_
_entity_poly.entity_id
_entity_poly.type
_entity_poly.pdbx_seq_one_letter_code
_entity_poly.pdbx_strand_id
1 'polypeptide(L)'
;MECYNDMMVSKSEAEALEKETRQQSSNNIWHRVRSPHLTSSSFKRVYSRKADFEQLATSMQRKKKTVQTKAMKRGLELEPVAAAQYTEVTGNQVHMCGFVVNPNTPHLGASPDRKDLQSGDDKSYGLLEIKCPEKYSYTGCQYLQKHSGDTYSLKHNHEYYYQITGQMGITGMLWCGFCEV
;
A
#
# COMPACT_ATOMS: atom_id res chain seq x y z
N MET A 1 -19.94 -18.02 4.51
CA MET A 1 -18.90 -18.87 5.11
C MET A 1 -18.06 -19.55 4.03
N GLU A 2 -18.66 -20.06 2.96
CA GLU A 2 -17.93 -20.64 1.80
C GLU A 2 -16.90 -19.68 1.18
N CYS A 3 -17.30 -18.44 0.86
CA CYS A 3 -16.38 -17.45 0.27
C CYS A 3 -15.17 -17.08 1.15
N TYR A 4 -15.26 -17.27 2.47
CA TYR A 4 -14.15 -17.01 3.39
C TYR A 4 -13.13 -18.14 3.36
N ASN A 5 -13.62 -19.39 3.29
CA ASN A 5 -12.75 -20.57 3.21
C ASN A 5 -11.93 -20.58 1.91
N ASP A 6 -12.50 -20.09 0.81
CA ASP A 6 -11.81 -19.96 -0.49
C ASP A 6 -10.64 -18.96 -0.47
N MET A 7 -10.56 -18.09 0.54
CA MET A 7 -9.47 -17.12 0.70
C MET A 7 -8.37 -17.62 1.64
N MET A 8 -8.58 -18.76 2.31
CA MET A 8 -7.58 -19.32 3.22
C MET A 8 -6.32 -19.71 2.44
N VAL A 9 -5.18 -19.20 2.89
CA VAL A 9 -3.87 -19.51 2.33
C VAL A 9 -2.92 -19.87 3.46
N SER A 10 -2.07 -20.85 3.24
CA SER A 10 -0.92 -21.11 4.09
C SER A 10 0.10 -19.99 3.97
N LYS A 11 1.03 -19.93 4.94
CA LYS A 11 2.15 -18.97 4.88
C LYS A 11 2.97 -19.11 3.59
N SER A 12 3.26 -20.34 3.16
CA SER A 12 4.01 -20.60 1.93
C SER A 12 3.26 -20.15 0.68
N GLU A 13 1.94 -20.33 0.62
CA GLU A 13 1.11 -19.87 -0.49
C GLU A 13 1.05 -18.33 -0.53
N ALA A 14 0.90 -17.67 0.62
CA ALA A 14 0.95 -16.21 0.70
C ALA A 14 2.30 -15.64 0.24
N GLU A 15 3.41 -16.28 0.63
CA GLU A 15 4.76 -15.89 0.19
C GLU A 15 4.99 -16.13 -1.31
N ALA A 16 4.48 -17.25 -1.85
CA ALA A 16 4.55 -17.54 -3.28
C ALA A 16 3.72 -16.53 -4.08
N LEU A 17 2.52 -16.20 -3.60
CA LEU A 17 1.64 -15.22 -4.21
C LEU A 17 2.30 -13.83 -4.27
N GLU A 18 2.91 -13.39 -3.17
CA GLU A 18 3.66 -12.12 -3.15
C GLU A 18 4.75 -12.12 -4.22
N LYS A 19 5.57 -13.16 -4.28
CA LYS A 19 6.66 -13.27 -5.26
C LYS A 19 6.16 -13.23 -6.70
N GLU A 20 5.10 -13.99 -7.00
CA GLU A 20 4.50 -14.06 -8.34
C GLU A 20 3.90 -12.72 -8.77
N THR A 21 3.45 -11.91 -7.81
CA THR A 21 2.70 -10.68 -8.08
C THR A 21 3.50 -9.38 -7.90
N ARG A 22 4.84 -9.45 -7.79
CA ARG A 22 5.74 -8.27 -7.64
C ARG A 22 5.68 -7.25 -8.77
N GLN A 23 5.23 -7.65 -9.96
CA GLN A 23 5.00 -6.75 -11.09
C GLN A 23 3.70 -5.93 -10.95
N GLN A 24 2.92 -6.18 -9.90
CA GLN A 24 1.73 -5.42 -9.52
C GLN A 24 0.78 -5.15 -10.69
N SER A 25 0.55 -3.88 -11.04
CA SER A 25 -0.45 -3.47 -12.01
C SER A 25 -0.23 -4.01 -13.42
N SER A 26 0.99 -4.43 -13.77
CA SER A 26 1.28 -5.10 -15.05
C SER A 26 1.06 -6.62 -15.01
N ASN A 27 0.68 -7.18 -13.86
CA ASN A 27 0.40 -8.60 -13.69
C ASN A 27 -1.11 -8.86 -13.51
N ASN A 28 -1.70 -9.62 -14.43
CA ASN A 28 -3.12 -10.01 -14.37
C ASN A 28 -3.47 -10.87 -13.15
N ILE A 29 -2.52 -11.67 -12.64
CA ILE A 29 -2.70 -12.46 -11.41
C ILE A 29 -2.88 -11.51 -10.23
N TRP A 30 -2.09 -10.43 -10.14
CA TRP A 30 -2.23 -9.41 -9.10
C TRP A 30 -3.64 -8.82 -9.08
N HIS A 31 -4.21 -8.46 -10.24
CA HIS A 31 -5.59 -7.96 -10.33
C HIS A 31 -6.62 -9.00 -9.89
N ARG A 32 -6.44 -10.26 -10.32
CA ARG A 32 -7.34 -11.37 -9.99
C ARG A 32 -7.38 -11.63 -8.49
N VAL A 33 -6.22 -11.73 -7.84
CA VAL A 33 -6.15 -12.02 -6.41
C VAL A 33 -6.50 -10.82 -5.56
N ARG A 34 -6.25 -9.59 -6.02
CA ARG A 34 -6.59 -8.38 -5.28
C ARG A 34 -8.11 -8.13 -5.23
N SER A 35 -8.83 -8.46 -6.29
CA SER A 35 -10.27 -8.16 -6.44
C SER A 35 -11.18 -8.68 -5.32
N PRO A 36 -11.02 -9.91 -4.79
CA PRO A 36 -11.87 -10.40 -3.70
C PRO A 36 -11.51 -9.85 -2.31
N HIS A 37 -10.33 -9.26 -2.14
CA HIS A 37 -9.85 -8.82 -0.82
C HIS A 37 -10.25 -7.37 -0.50
N LEU A 38 -10.54 -7.11 0.78
CA LEU A 38 -10.61 -5.74 1.28
C LEU A 38 -9.18 -5.20 1.42
N THR A 39 -8.83 -4.25 0.55
CA THR A 39 -7.45 -3.74 0.52
C THR A 39 -7.20 -2.58 1.47
N SER A 40 -5.98 -2.47 2.00
CA SER A 40 -5.57 -1.41 2.94
C SER A 40 -5.90 0.01 2.45
N SER A 41 -5.80 0.27 1.14
CA SER A 41 -6.18 1.55 0.51
C SER A 41 -7.64 1.98 0.74
N SER A 42 -8.51 1.06 1.16
CA SER A 42 -9.91 1.33 1.44
C SER A 42 -10.22 1.53 2.93
N PHE A 43 -9.24 1.33 3.82
CA PHE A 43 -9.47 1.25 5.26
C PHE A 43 -10.03 2.54 5.86
N LYS A 44 -9.62 3.72 5.36
CA LYS A 44 -10.23 4.98 5.78
C LYS A 44 -11.73 5.02 5.53
N ARG A 45 -12.19 4.48 4.39
CA ARG A 45 -13.62 4.46 4.01
C ARG A 45 -14.44 3.53 4.91
N VAL A 46 -13.82 2.44 5.38
CA VAL A 46 -14.43 1.50 6.34
C VAL A 46 -14.46 2.15 7.72
N TYR A 47 -13.32 2.65 8.19
CA TYR A 47 -13.18 3.26 9.51
C TYR A 47 -14.11 4.47 9.72
N SER A 48 -14.27 5.31 8.70
CA SER A 48 -15.10 6.54 8.82
C SER A 48 -16.60 6.30 8.62
N ARG A 49 -17.02 5.07 8.30
CA ARG A 49 -18.41 4.75 7.98
C ARG A 49 -19.27 4.74 9.24
N LYS A 50 -20.40 5.47 9.20
CA LYS A 50 -21.36 5.57 10.31
C LYS A 50 -22.74 4.99 10.02
N ALA A 51 -23.10 4.86 8.73
CA ALA A 51 -24.39 4.34 8.25
C ALA A 51 -24.23 3.79 6.82
N ASP A 52 -25.23 3.09 6.28
CA ASP A 52 -25.24 2.54 4.91
C ASP A 52 -24.12 1.50 4.63
N PHE A 53 -23.86 0.63 5.62
CA PHE A 53 -22.81 -0.39 5.54
C PHE A 53 -22.97 -1.33 4.33
N GLU A 54 -24.19 -1.74 4.01
CA GLU A 54 -24.49 -2.59 2.85
C GLU A 54 -24.14 -1.92 1.52
N GLN A 55 -24.42 -0.62 1.40
CA GLN A 55 -24.07 0.15 0.21
C GLN A 55 -22.54 0.29 0.08
N LEU A 56 -21.84 0.50 1.20
CA LEU A 56 -20.38 0.53 1.22
C LEU A 56 -19.80 -0.82 0.77
N ALA A 57 -20.27 -1.93 1.35
CA ALA A 57 -19.83 -3.29 1.02
C ALA A 57 -20.05 -3.59 -0.46
N THR A 58 -21.25 -3.30 -0.97
CA THR A 58 -21.59 -3.44 -2.39
C THR A 58 -20.63 -2.61 -3.27
N SER A 59 -20.32 -1.37 -2.87
CA SER A 59 -19.40 -0.52 -3.63
C SER A 59 -17.96 -1.04 -3.67
N MET A 60 -17.55 -1.82 -2.68
CA MET A 60 -16.21 -2.41 -2.57
C MET A 60 -16.10 -3.71 -3.35
N GLN A 61 -17.19 -4.48 -3.46
CA GLN A 61 -17.25 -5.73 -4.23
C GLN A 61 -17.39 -5.51 -5.75
N ARG A 62 -17.94 -4.37 -6.18
CA ARG A 62 -18.11 -4.06 -7.60
C ARG A 62 -16.75 -3.96 -8.30
N LYS A 63 -16.51 -4.83 -9.29
CA LYS A 63 -15.42 -4.68 -10.26
C LYS A 63 -15.58 -3.36 -11.00
N LYS A 64 -14.84 -2.33 -10.56
CA LYS A 64 -14.72 -1.09 -11.34
C LYS A 64 -13.81 -1.38 -12.53
N LYS A 65 -14.18 -0.92 -13.72
CA LYS A 65 -13.21 -0.79 -14.82
C LYS A 65 -12.14 0.18 -14.31
N THR A 66 -10.93 -0.32 -14.08
CA THR A 66 -9.79 0.53 -13.72
C THR A 66 -9.41 1.32 -14.95
N VAL A 67 -9.81 2.59 -15.00
CA VAL A 67 -9.33 3.52 -16.03
C VAL A 67 -8.00 4.06 -15.54
N GLN A 68 -6.93 3.84 -16.32
CA GLN A 68 -5.64 4.45 -16.02
C GLN A 68 -5.76 5.97 -16.17
N THR A 69 -5.60 6.70 -15.07
CA THR A 69 -5.60 8.16 -15.10
C THR A 69 -4.19 8.68 -15.41
N LYS A 70 -4.09 9.96 -15.80
CA LYS A 70 -2.79 10.63 -15.97
C LYS A 70 -1.93 10.56 -14.70
N ALA A 71 -2.55 10.82 -13.55
CA ALA A 71 -1.90 10.72 -12.25
C ALA A 71 -1.37 9.31 -11.96
N MET A 72 -2.14 8.25 -12.29
CA MET A 72 -1.68 6.87 -12.12
C MET A 72 -0.48 6.55 -13.05
N LYS A 73 -0.53 6.98 -14.30
CA LYS A 73 0.58 6.78 -15.25
C LYS A 73 1.85 7.50 -14.78
N ARG A 74 1.73 8.75 -14.37
CA ARG A 74 2.83 9.53 -13.78
C ARG A 74 3.39 8.86 -12.53
N GLY A 75 2.53 8.36 -11.65
CA GLY A 75 2.94 7.61 -10.47
C GLY A 75 3.84 6.43 -10.83
N LEU A 76 3.39 5.59 -11.77
CA LEU A 76 4.17 4.45 -12.26
C LEU A 76 5.52 4.85 -12.87
N GLU A 77 5.58 5.97 -13.59
CA GLU A 77 6.81 6.48 -14.21
C GLU A 77 7.81 7.01 -13.18
N LEU A 78 7.34 7.64 -12.09
CA LEU A 78 8.19 8.29 -11.10
C LEU A 78 8.52 7.42 -9.89
N GLU A 79 7.75 6.39 -9.61
CA GLU A 79 7.96 5.49 -8.48
C GLU A 79 9.38 4.87 -8.43
N PRO A 80 10.01 4.46 -9.55
CA PRO A 80 11.41 4.01 -9.52
C PRO A 80 12.40 5.11 -9.15
N VAL A 81 12.16 6.35 -9.58
CA VAL A 81 13.00 7.51 -9.25
C VAL A 81 12.90 7.84 -7.76
N ALA A 82 11.68 7.86 -7.23
CA ALA A 82 11.41 8.06 -5.81
C ALA A 82 12.09 7.00 -4.92
N ALA A 83 11.99 5.73 -5.33
CA ALA A 83 12.64 4.63 -4.64
C ALA A 83 14.17 4.78 -4.62
N ALA A 84 14.78 5.21 -5.73
CA ALA A 84 16.22 5.45 -5.79
C ALA A 84 16.67 6.61 -4.88
N GLN A 85 15.93 7.73 -4.90
CA GLN A 85 16.20 8.87 -4.01
C GLN A 85 16.05 8.48 -2.54
N TYR A 86 15.04 7.67 -2.20
CA TYR A 86 14.87 7.15 -0.85
C TYR A 86 16.08 6.30 -0.41
N THR A 87 16.56 5.39 -1.27
CA THR A 87 17.77 4.61 -1.00
C THR A 87 19.01 5.48 -0.82
N GLU A 88 19.18 6.53 -1.63
CA GLU A 88 20.30 7.46 -1.51
C GLU A 88 20.29 8.21 -0.17
N VAL A 89 19.12 8.70 0.26
CA VAL A 89 18.98 9.47 1.50
C VAL A 89 19.10 8.60 2.75
N THR A 90 18.54 7.39 2.73
CA THR A 90 18.45 6.52 3.93
C THR A 90 19.55 5.49 4.02
N GLY A 91 20.22 5.16 2.90
CA GLY A 91 21.12 4.03 2.77
C GLY A 91 20.40 2.67 2.69
N ASN A 92 19.08 2.63 2.89
CA ASN A 92 18.31 1.38 2.88
C ASN A 92 18.13 0.83 1.46
N GLN A 93 18.01 -0.49 1.36
CA GLN A 93 17.71 -1.15 0.08
C GLN A 93 16.22 -1.35 -0.06
N VAL A 94 15.66 -0.93 -1.20
CA VAL A 94 14.23 -1.09 -1.47
C VAL A 94 14.00 -2.09 -2.60
N HIS A 95 13.00 -2.96 -2.43
CA HIS A 95 12.68 -4.05 -3.36
C HIS A 95 11.21 -4.03 -3.75
N MET A 96 10.89 -4.55 -4.95
CA MET A 96 9.50 -4.74 -5.36
C MET A 96 8.73 -5.61 -4.36
N CYS A 97 7.49 -5.22 -4.07
CA CYS A 97 6.57 -5.98 -3.22
C CYS A 97 5.32 -6.36 -4.03
N GLY A 98 4.95 -7.63 -4.00
CA GLY A 98 3.70 -8.08 -4.60
C GLY A 98 2.48 -7.85 -3.70
N PHE A 99 1.40 -8.54 -4.04
CA PHE A 99 0.21 -8.56 -3.20
C PHE A 99 0.44 -9.46 -1.99
N VAL A 100 0.18 -8.93 -0.80
CA VAL A 100 0.34 -9.64 0.46
C VAL A 100 -1.03 -9.92 1.07
N VAL A 101 -1.23 -11.18 1.45
CA VAL A 101 -2.37 -11.69 2.21
C VAL A 101 -1.83 -12.29 3.50
N ASN A 102 -2.49 -12.05 4.62
CA ASN A 102 -2.13 -12.65 5.89
C ASN A 102 -2.98 -13.91 6.12
N PRO A 103 -2.38 -15.09 6.36
CA PRO A 103 -3.13 -16.31 6.67
C PRO A 103 -4.13 -16.18 7.82
N ASN A 104 -3.87 -15.29 8.79
CA ASN A 104 -4.75 -15.05 9.93
C ASN A 104 -5.91 -14.09 9.62
N THR A 105 -5.79 -13.29 8.55
CA THR A 105 -6.82 -12.36 8.09
C THR A 105 -6.97 -12.44 6.56
N PRO A 106 -7.36 -13.61 6.02
CA PRO A 106 -7.35 -13.92 4.59
C PRO A 106 -8.30 -13.06 3.75
N HIS A 107 -9.26 -12.39 4.39
CA HIS A 107 -10.18 -11.45 3.73
C HIS A 107 -9.55 -10.06 3.49
N LEU A 108 -8.37 -9.80 4.07
CA LEU A 108 -7.63 -8.54 3.94
C LEU A 108 -6.40 -8.72 3.05
N GLY A 109 -6.05 -7.66 2.32
CA GLY A 109 -4.81 -7.67 1.53
C GLY A 109 -4.18 -6.31 1.33
N ALA A 110 -2.89 -6.31 1.03
CA ALA A 110 -2.09 -5.11 0.86
C ALA A 110 -1.22 -5.22 -0.39
N SER A 111 -0.92 -4.10 -1.03
CA SER A 111 0.15 -4.01 -2.04
C SER A 111 1.00 -2.82 -1.66
N PRO A 112 2.00 -3.00 -0.79
CA PRO A 112 3.01 -1.98 -0.54
C PRO A 112 3.77 -1.66 -1.84
N ASP A 113 4.25 -0.43 -2.00
CA ASP A 113 5.02 -0.07 -3.20
C ASP A 113 6.39 -0.75 -3.18
N ARG A 114 7.07 -0.74 -2.03
CA ARG A 114 8.34 -1.44 -1.83
C ARG A 114 8.41 -2.17 -0.49
N LYS A 115 9.24 -3.21 -0.44
CA LYS A 115 9.83 -3.72 0.81
C LYS A 115 11.08 -2.92 1.08
N ASP A 116 11.26 -2.49 2.31
CA ASP A 116 12.38 -1.68 2.74
C ASP A 116 13.28 -2.52 3.65
N LEU A 117 14.55 -2.68 3.27
CA LEU A 117 15.55 -3.41 4.04
C LEU A 117 16.50 -2.40 4.66
N GLN A 118 16.44 -2.29 5.98
CA GLN A 118 17.26 -1.36 6.75
C GLN A 118 18.75 -1.65 6.54
N SER A 119 19.53 -0.59 6.37
CA SER A 119 21.00 -0.66 6.32
C SER A 119 21.60 -0.86 7.72
N GLY A 120 22.79 -1.47 7.77
CA GLY A 120 23.51 -1.75 9.02
C GLY A 120 23.45 -3.22 9.47
N ASP A 121 23.83 -3.44 10.73
CA ASP A 121 24.05 -4.78 11.29
C ASP A 121 22.75 -5.48 11.70
N ASP A 122 21.74 -4.72 12.11
CA ASP A 122 20.41 -5.24 12.48
C ASP A 122 19.44 -5.14 11.29
N LYS A 123 19.62 -6.06 10.34
CA LYS A 123 18.82 -6.11 9.12
C LYS A 123 17.36 -6.44 9.43
N SER A 124 16.54 -5.40 9.50
CA SER A 124 15.09 -5.51 9.64
C SER A 124 14.38 -5.16 8.34
N TYR A 125 13.22 -5.79 8.11
CA TYR A 125 12.33 -5.43 7.01
C TYR A 125 11.25 -4.47 7.50
N GLY A 126 11.02 -3.45 6.69
CA GLY A 126 9.85 -2.60 6.72
C GLY A 126 9.19 -2.53 5.34
N LEU A 127 8.34 -1.53 5.19
CA LEU A 127 7.68 -1.20 3.94
C LEU A 127 8.04 0.23 3.52
N LEU A 128 7.74 0.56 2.28
CA LEU A 128 7.78 1.93 1.80
C LEU A 128 6.55 2.16 0.90
N GLU A 129 5.83 3.24 1.20
CA GLU A 129 4.72 3.77 0.41
C GLU A 129 5.17 5.08 -0.25
N ILE A 130 4.96 5.19 -1.56
CA ILE A 130 5.43 6.28 -2.41
C ILE A 130 4.22 7.00 -2.99
N LYS A 131 4.20 8.34 -2.90
CA LYS A 131 3.21 9.18 -3.58
C LYS A 131 3.90 10.20 -4.47
N CYS A 132 3.51 10.24 -5.75
CA CYS A 132 4.03 11.19 -6.72
C CYS A 132 2.89 12.12 -7.19
N PRO A 133 2.45 13.10 -6.36
CA PRO A 133 1.37 14.00 -6.74
C PRO A 133 1.73 14.84 -7.98
N GLU A 134 0.70 15.37 -8.66
CA GLU A 134 0.93 16.34 -9.75
C GLU A 134 1.41 17.71 -9.23
N LYS A 135 1.29 17.97 -7.92
CA LYS A 135 1.65 19.24 -7.31
C LYS A 135 3.16 19.32 -7.07
N TYR A 136 3.78 20.39 -7.53
CA TYR A 136 5.23 20.64 -7.40
C TYR A 136 5.68 21.13 -6.01
N SER A 137 4.85 21.03 -4.97
CA SER A 137 5.21 21.53 -3.64
C SER A 137 4.53 20.75 -2.51
N TYR A 138 5.35 20.34 -1.54
CA TYR A 138 4.93 19.71 -0.28
C TYR A 138 3.87 20.53 0.47
N THR A 139 3.91 21.87 0.37
CA THR A 139 2.92 22.76 1.01
C THR A 139 1.51 22.62 0.41
N GLY A 140 1.41 22.16 -0.83
CA GLY A 140 0.14 21.91 -1.51
C GLY A 140 -0.49 20.55 -1.19
N CYS A 141 0.22 19.69 -0.47
CA CYS A 141 -0.19 18.32 -0.21
C CYS A 141 -1.08 18.26 1.04
N GLN A 142 -2.37 18.01 0.81
CA GLN A 142 -3.39 18.04 1.87
C GLN A 142 -3.18 16.96 2.93
N TYR A 143 -2.41 15.92 2.61
CA TYR A 143 -2.09 14.82 3.50
C TYR A 143 -0.85 15.05 4.35
N LEU A 144 -0.04 16.07 4.06
CA LEU A 144 1.11 16.45 4.89
C LEU A 144 0.74 17.52 5.91
N GLN A 145 1.35 17.42 7.08
CA GLN A 145 1.36 18.44 8.12
C GLN A 145 2.79 18.98 8.26
N LYS A 146 2.95 20.29 8.10
CA LYS A 146 4.22 20.98 8.31
C LYS A 146 4.46 21.19 9.80
N HIS A 147 5.69 20.93 10.25
CA HIS A 147 6.17 21.20 11.60
C HIS A 147 7.20 22.35 11.56
N SER A 148 8.03 22.49 12.60
CA SER A 148 9.08 23.51 12.62
C SER A 148 10.11 23.31 11.50
N GLY A 149 10.47 24.40 10.81
CA GLY A 149 11.35 24.33 9.64
C GLY A 149 10.68 23.68 8.44
N ASP A 150 11.42 22.94 7.63
CA ASP A 150 10.90 22.20 6.46
C ASP A 150 10.71 20.70 6.76
N THR A 151 10.24 20.40 7.97
CA THR A 151 9.88 19.05 8.37
C THR A 151 8.38 18.82 8.18
N TYR A 152 8.02 17.64 7.67
CA TYR A 152 6.65 17.26 7.37
C TYR A 152 6.35 15.86 7.92
N SER A 153 5.12 15.63 8.35
CA SER A 153 4.62 14.30 8.65
C SER A 153 3.30 14.04 7.94
N LEU A 154 3.00 12.76 7.72
CA LEU A 154 1.67 12.36 7.24
C LEU A 154 0.62 12.65 8.32
N LYS A 155 -0.51 13.25 7.92
CA LYS A 155 -1.63 13.51 8.82
C LYS A 155 -2.32 12.21 9.22
N HIS A 156 -2.51 12.01 10.52
CA HIS A 156 -3.11 10.79 11.07
C HIS A 156 -4.58 10.60 10.68
N ASN A 157 -5.27 11.67 10.29
CA ASN A 157 -6.66 11.60 9.84
C ASN A 157 -6.81 11.40 8.32
N HIS A 158 -5.72 11.45 7.54
CA HIS A 158 -5.74 11.30 6.08
C HIS A 158 -5.78 9.83 5.65
N GLU A 159 -6.35 9.52 4.49
CA GLU A 159 -6.53 8.13 4.03
C GLU A 159 -5.24 7.32 3.91
N TYR A 160 -4.14 7.96 3.48
CA TYR A 160 -2.82 7.32 3.38
C TYR A 160 -2.29 6.82 4.72
N TYR A 161 -2.64 7.47 5.83
CA TYR A 161 -2.23 7.00 7.16
C TYR A 161 -2.88 5.64 7.46
N TYR A 162 -4.19 5.52 7.21
CA TYR A 162 -4.92 4.26 7.39
C TYR A 162 -4.46 3.19 6.39
N GLN A 163 -4.08 3.58 5.17
CA GLN A 163 -3.50 2.67 4.19
C GLN A 163 -2.19 2.06 4.72
N ILE A 164 -1.27 2.89 5.21
CA ILE A 164 0.04 2.45 5.72
C ILE A 164 -0.12 1.60 6.98
N THR A 165 -0.94 2.04 7.94
CA THR A 165 -1.25 1.23 9.13
C THR A 165 -1.86 -0.12 8.74
N GLY A 166 -2.74 -0.14 7.73
CA GLY A 166 -3.30 -1.37 7.19
C GLY A 166 -2.25 -2.28 6.56
N GLN A 167 -1.30 -1.73 5.81
CA GLN A 167 -0.18 -2.50 5.25
C GLN A 167 0.69 -3.11 6.34
N MET A 168 1.02 -2.35 7.39
CA MET A 168 1.77 -2.84 8.54
C MET A 168 1.01 -3.98 9.26
N GLY A 169 -0.28 -3.79 9.53
CA GLY A 169 -1.11 -4.80 10.18
C GLY A 169 -1.27 -6.09 9.37
N ILE A 170 -1.37 -5.99 8.04
CA ILE A 170 -1.50 -7.16 7.16
C ILE A 170 -0.16 -7.88 7.02
N THR A 171 0.93 -7.15 6.80
CA THR A 171 2.25 -7.76 6.56
C THR A 171 2.96 -8.20 7.84
N GLY A 172 2.57 -7.66 8.99
CA GLY A 172 3.28 -7.83 10.26
C GLY A 172 4.54 -6.98 10.39
N MET A 173 4.80 -6.06 9.45
CA MET A 173 5.96 -5.18 9.50
C MET A 173 5.77 -4.07 10.54
N LEU A 174 6.85 -3.76 11.26
CA LEU A 174 6.82 -2.81 12.38
C LEU A 174 6.85 -1.35 11.95
N TRP A 175 7.21 -1.08 10.69
CA TRP A 175 7.29 0.26 10.16
C TRP A 175 7.04 0.29 8.66
N CYS A 176 6.69 1.47 8.18
CA CYS A 176 6.53 1.78 6.77
C CYS A 176 7.00 3.22 6.53
N GLY A 177 8.02 3.38 5.71
CA GLY A 177 8.44 4.68 5.21
C GLY A 177 7.35 5.30 4.33
N PHE A 178 7.26 6.63 4.34
CA PHE A 178 6.39 7.38 3.45
C PHE A 178 7.23 8.38 2.66
N CYS A 179 7.26 8.22 1.34
CA CYS A 179 8.04 9.06 0.45
C CYS A 179 7.12 9.83 -0.50
N GLU A 180 7.44 11.11 -0.71
CA GLU A 180 6.80 11.97 -1.69
C GLU A 180 7.83 12.60 -2.63
N VAL A 181 7.52 12.60 -3.94
CA VAL A 181 8.34 13.18 -5.01
C VAL A 181 7.54 14.15 -5.87
#